data_AF-A0A9X4M411-F1
#
_entry.id   AF-A0A9X4M411-F1
#
_cell.length_a   1.000
_cell.length_b   1.000
_cell.length_c   1.000
_cell.angle_alpha   90.00
_cell.angle_beta   90.00
_cell.angle_gamma   90.00
#
_symmetry.space_group_name_H-M   'P 1'
#
loop_
_entity.id
_entity.type
_entity.pdbx_description
1 polymer ?
#
loop_
_entity_poly.entity_id
_entity_poly.type
_entity_poly.pdbx_seq_one_letter_code
_entity_poly.pdbx_strand_id
1 'polypeptide(L)'
;MAPESGAGLVIEARVQQPAQDALQLVFRCGTGEPIATADQGVFDALGHRMGGSLGFESGGSGIHRLAVHDGPVLYISSGCGLPTVVSTADGQEVALITRGLVSTASAPDGTELFRFLPAPAHPKTPSAYHLLITAAGQRVGVLDVIRNCEGLVEACREDHSDPWWEHIVKPVAVPVVGTRLALERPLGDLQVQILLAVCVDTAIGLRPYVAEMV
;
A
#
# COMPACT_ATOMS: atom_id res chain seq x y z
N MET A 1 -0.18 -12.99 -20.49
CA MET A 1 1.26 -13.23 -20.75
C MET A 1 1.90 -13.44 -19.39
N ALA A 2 2.24 -14.68 -19.04
CA ALA A 2 2.79 -14.98 -17.70
C ALA A 2 4.25 -14.49 -17.63
N PRO A 3 4.67 -13.83 -16.52
CA PRO A 3 6.05 -13.41 -16.36
C PRO A 3 6.99 -14.62 -16.24
N GLU A 4 8.16 -14.51 -16.88
CA GLU A 4 9.19 -15.55 -16.89
C GLU A 4 9.64 -15.88 -15.45
N SER A 5 9.70 -17.18 -15.16
CA SER A 5 10.14 -17.71 -13.87
C SER A 5 11.59 -17.30 -13.57
N GLY A 6 11.76 -16.41 -12.60
CA GLY A 6 13.05 -16.00 -12.06
C GLY A 6 13.18 -14.51 -11.76
N ALA A 7 12.36 -13.66 -12.40
CA ALA A 7 12.34 -12.23 -12.11
C ALA A 7 11.44 -11.93 -10.90
N GLY A 8 11.97 -11.21 -9.92
CA GLY A 8 11.17 -10.66 -8.83
C GLY A 8 10.06 -9.75 -9.37
N LEU A 9 8.92 -9.69 -8.66
CA LEU A 9 7.78 -8.84 -9.03
C LEU A 9 7.94 -7.47 -8.37
N VAL A 10 7.93 -6.39 -9.17
CA VAL A 10 7.94 -5.02 -8.67
C VAL A 10 6.60 -4.37 -8.98
N ILE A 11 5.92 -3.90 -7.93
CA ILE A 11 4.68 -3.14 -8.02
C ILE A 11 4.92 -1.75 -7.45
N GLU A 12 4.65 -0.74 -8.26
CA GLU A 12 4.78 0.65 -7.88
C GLU A 12 3.39 1.26 -7.73
N ALA A 13 3.19 2.03 -6.67
CA ALA A 13 1.92 2.70 -6.41
C ALA A 13 2.16 4.19 -6.23
N ARG A 14 1.41 5.01 -6.96
CA ARG A 14 1.55 6.48 -6.93
C ARG A 14 0.27 7.13 -6.43
N VAL A 15 0.42 8.04 -5.47
CA VAL A 15 -0.70 8.88 -5.02
C VAL A 15 -0.97 9.95 -6.07
N GLN A 16 -2.25 10.08 -6.42
CA GLN A 16 -2.80 11.05 -7.34
C GLN A 16 -4.00 11.73 -6.69
N GLN A 17 -4.31 12.93 -7.17
CA GLN A 17 -5.50 13.67 -6.75
C GLN A 17 -6.31 14.03 -8.01
N PRO A 18 -7.14 13.10 -8.51
CA PRO A 18 -7.87 13.28 -9.77
C PRO A 18 -9.00 14.34 -9.68
N ALA A 19 -9.42 14.72 -8.47
CA ALA A 19 -10.34 15.82 -8.18
C ALA A 19 -10.02 16.42 -6.79
N GLN A 20 -10.54 17.62 -6.46
CA GLN A 20 -10.15 18.35 -5.24
C GLN A 20 -10.39 17.59 -3.92
N ASP A 21 -11.21 16.54 -3.88
CA ASP A 21 -11.74 16.03 -2.61
C ASP A 21 -11.34 14.59 -2.23
N ALA A 22 -10.56 13.85 -3.04
CA ALA A 22 -10.15 12.49 -2.68
C ALA A 22 -8.80 12.08 -3.26
N LEU A 23 -7.97 11.43 -2.44
CA LEU A 23 -6.74 10.77 -2.88
C LEU A 23 -7.06 9.47 -3.60
N GLN A 24 -6.28 9.19 -4.63
CA GLN A 24 -6.27 7.91 -5.33
C GLN A 24 -4.85 7.35 -5.33
N LEU A 25 -4.68 6.04 -5.15
CA LEU A 25 -3.42 5.33 -5.27
C LEU A 25 -3.49 4.41 -6.48
N VAL A 26 -2.65 4.65 -7.48
CA VAL A 26 -2.64 3.90 -8.75
C VAL A 26 -1.46 2.95 -8.77
N PHE A 27 -1.72 1.65 -8.94
CA PHE A 27 -0.72 0.59 -8.93
C PHE A 27 -0.34 0.16 -10.34
N ARG A 28 0.95 -0.01 -10.60
CA ARG A 28 1.50 -0.51 -11.87
C ARG A 28 2.54 -1.59 -11.61
N CYS A 29 2.65 -2.51 -12.57
CA CYS A 29 3.72 -3.48 -12.67
C CYS A 29 4.43 -3.26 -14.00
N GLY A 30 5.61 -2.63 -13.96
CA GLY A 30 6.32 -2.18 -15.16
C GLY A 30 5.60 -1.04 -15.90
N THR A 31 5.94 -0.85 -17.18
CA THR A 31 5.48 0.29 -17.99
C THR A 31 4.08 0.12 -18.60
N GLY A 32 3.31 -0.90 -18.18
CA GLY A 32 1.99 -1.21 -18.71
C GLY A 32 0.85 -0.38 -18.09
N GLU A 33 -0.38 -0.81 -18.40
CA GLU A 33 -1.60 -0.30 -17.76
C GLU A 33 -1.60 -0.54 -16.24
N PRO A 34 -2.34 0.28 -15.46
CA PRO A 34 -2.52 0.04 -14.04
C PRO A 34 -3.10 -1.35 -13.75
N ILE A 35 -2.53 -2.03 -12.75
CA ILE A 35 -2.99 -3.34 -12.29
C ILE A 35 -4.01 -3.24 -11.15
N ALA A 36 -4.07 -2.09 -10.49
CA ALA A 36 -5.07 -1.80 -9.47
C ALA A 36 -5.18 -0.29 -9.23
N THR A 37 -6.31 0.13 -8.67
CA THR A 37 -6.54 1.50 -8.20
C THR A 37 -7.19 1.45 -6.83
N ALA A 38 -6.74 2.30 -5.91
CA ALA A 38 -7.42 2.49 -4.64
C ALA A 38 -7.91 3.91 -4.47
N ASP A 39 -9.15 4.06 -4.04
CA ASP A 39 -9.79 5.34 -3.79
C ASP A 39 -9.91 5.57 -2.29
N GLN A 40 -9.47 6.74 -1.82
CA GLN A 40 -9.78 7.21 -0.48
C GLN A 40 -11.28 7.34 -0.33
N GLY A 41 -11.84 6.69 0.70
CA GLY A 41 -13.28 6.55 0.83
C GLY A 41 -13.84 7.03 2.16
N VAL A 42 -15.04 7.61 2.05
CA VAL A 42 -16.07 7.56 3.09
C VAL A 42 -17.04 6.44 2.69
N PHE A 43 -16.56 5.20 2.59
CA PHE A 43 -17.45 4.06 2.37
C PHE A 43 -18.05 3.62 3.71
N ASP A 44 -19.29 3.12 3.71
CA ASP A 44 -19.84 2.39 4.85
C ASP A 44 -19.28 0.95 4.89
N ALA A 45 -19.62 0.20 5.94
CA ALA A 45 -19.21 -1.20 6.08
C ALA A 45 -19.80 -2.13 4.99
N LEU A 46 -20.73 -1.63 4.17
CA LEU A 46 -21.34 -2.32 3.04
C LEU A 46 -20.76 -1.84 1.70
N GLY A 47 -19.74 -0.97 1.73
CA GLY A 47 -19.07 -0.47 0.55
C GLY A 47 -19.82 0.64 -0.21
N HIS A 48 -20.93 1.17 0.32
CA HIS A 48 -21.61 2.31 -0.26
C HIS A 48 -20.89 3.60 0.07
N ARG A 49 -20.78 4.49 -0.92
CA ARG A 49 -20.20 5.82 -0.70
C ARG A 49 -21.15 6.63 0.17
N MET A 50 -20.78 6.90 1.41
CA MET A 50 -21.52 7.82 2.28
C MET A 50 -21.25 9.26 1.82
N GLY A 51 -22.31 10.03 1.64
CA GLY A 51 -22.21 11.43 1.24
C GLY A 51 -21.57 12.28 2.36
N GLY A 52 -20.67 13.20 1.96
CA GLY A 52 -20.07 14.20 2.85
C GLY A 52 -18.56 14.02 3.04
N SER A 53 -17.76 14.79 2.30
CA SER A 53 -16.31 14.96 2.46
C SER A 53 -15.97 15.96 3.56
N LEU A 54 -16.55 15.81 4.77
CA LEU A 54 -16.24 16.70 5.89
C LEU A 54 -14.82 16.42 6.43
N GLY A 55 -13.82 17.09 5.84
CA GLY A 55 -12.51 17.35 6.46
C GLY A 55 -11.39 16.32 6.25
N PHE A 56 -11.44 15.49 5.21
CA PHE A 56 -10.42 14.45 4.94
C PHE A 56 -9.45 14.81 3.79
N GLU A 57 -9.09 16.09 3.69
CA GLU A 57 -8.21 16.63 2.61
C GLU A 57 -6.76 16.10 2.66
N SER A 58 -6.43 15.13 3.54
CA SER A 58 -5.04 14.75 3.83
C SER A 58 -4.79 13.24 4.00
N GLY A 59 -5.74 12.35 3.67
CA GLY A 59 -5.66 10.93 4.01
C GLY A 59 -6.06 10.63 5.46
N GLY A 60 -5.92 9.37 5.91
CA GLY A 60 -6.13 8.96 7.31
C GLY A 60 -7.20 7.90 7.54
N SER A 61 -7.83 7.95 8.73
CA SER A 61 -8.83 6.95 9.15
C SER A 61 -10.04 6.92 8.21
N GLY A 62 -10.50 5.74 7.82
CA GLY A 62 -11.63 5.59 6.93
C GLY A 62 -11.72 4.19 6.33
N ILE A 63 -12.67 4.01 5.43
CA ILE A 63 -12.77 2.79 4.62
C ILE A 63 -12.33 3.17 3.21
N HIS A 64 -11.25 2.57 2.73
CA HIS A 64 -10.70 2.79 1.40
C HIS A 64 -11.09 1.64 0.48
N ARG A 65 -11.32 1.91 -0.80
CA ARG A 65 -11.71 0.89 -1.77
C ARG A 65 -10.52 0.57 -2.67
N LEU A 66 -10.13 -0.69 -2.78
CA LEU A 66 -9.12 -1.20 -3.71
C LEU A 66 -9.79 -2.03 -4.80
N ALA A 67 -9.65 -1.61 -6.05
CA ALA A 67 -10.07 -2.38 -7.22
C ALA A 67 -8.84 -2.95 -7.91
N VAL A 68 -8.72 -4.28 -7.93
CA VAL A 68 -7.66 -5.00 -8.64
C VAL A 68 -8.17 -5.36 -10.03
N HIS A 69 -7.36 -5.15 -11.07
CA HIS A 69 -7.71 -5.51 -12.44
C HIS A 69 -7.97 -7.02 -12.54
N ASP A 70 -9.08 -7.40 -13.15
CA ASP A 70 -9.57 -8.79 -13.23
C ASP A 70 -9.72 -9.51 -11.86
N GLY A 71 -9.67 -8.76 -10.76
CA GLY A 71 -9.70 -9.27 -9.40
C GLY A 71 -10.92 -8.79 -8.61
N PRO A 72 -11.05 -9.22 -7.34
CA PRO A 72 -12.08 -8.74 -6.46
C PRO A 72 -11.87 -7.26 -6.09
N VAL A 73 -12.97 -6.61 -5.71
CA VAL A 73 -12.91 -5.33 -4.99
C VAL A 73 -12.73 -5.63 -3.51
N LEU A 74 -11.75 -4.98 -2.91
CA LEU A 74 -11.47 -5.04 -1.49
C LEU A 74 -11.74 -3.70 -0.82
N TYR A 75 -12.08 -3.75 0.47
CA TYR A 75 -12.27 -2.60 1.34
C TYR A 75 -11.25 -2.67 2.48
N ILE A 76 -10.60 -1.54 2.75
CA ILE A 76 -9.55 -1.40 3.76
C ILE A 76 -10.08 -0.45 4.82
N SER A 77 -10.55 -0.99 5.94
CA SER A 77 -11.05 -0.23 7.08
C SER A 77 -9.92 0.07 8.05
N SER A 78 -9.43 1.30 8.02
CA SER A 78 -8.27 1.76 8.78
C SER A 78 -8.69 2.67 9.93
N GLY A 79 -8.76 2.17 11.16
CA GLY A 79 -9.07 2.97 12.35
C GLY A 79 -7.84 3.52 13.07
N CYS A 80 -7.97 4.64 13.80
CA CYS A 80 -6.90 5.12 14.70
C CYS A 80 -6.85 4.21 15.94
N GLY A 81 -5.68 3.64 16.24
CA GLY A 81 -5.50 2.74 17.39
C GLY A 81 -6.20 1.38 17.29
N LEU A 82 -6.91 1.11 16.19
CA LEU A 82 -7.56 -0.17 15.90
C LEU A 82 -6.75 -0.96 14.86
N PRO A 83 -6.86 -2.28 14.76
CA PRO A 83 -6.36 -3.01 13.59
C PRO A 83 -6.99 -2.48 12.29
N THR A 84 -6.29 -2.67 11.17
CA THR A 84 -6.86 -2.46 9.84
C THR A 84 -7.51 -3.75 9.38
N VAL A 85 -8.78 -3.70 8.97
CA VAL A 85 -9.52 -4.86 8.45
C VAL A 85 -9.56 -4.77 6.93
N VAL A 86 -9.19 -5.86 6.26
CA VAL A 86 -9.34 -6.01 4.81
C VAL A 86 -10.50 -6.95 4.56
N SER A 87 -11.50 -6.50 3.80
CA SER A 87 -12.69 -7.30 3.48
C SER A 87 -13.03 -7.26 1.99
N THR A 88 -13.77 -8.26 1.53
CA THR A 88 -14.39 -8.28 0.21
C THR A 88 -15.64 -7.39 0.16
N ALA A 89 -16.21 -7.24 -1.04
CA ALA A 89 -17.44 -6.45 -1.26
C ALA A 89 -18.69 -6.99 -0.56
N ASP A 90 -18.76 -8.29 -0.26
CA ASP A 90 -19.82 -8.91 0.56
C ASP A 90 -19.52 -8.84 2.07
N GLY A 91 -18.46 -8.13 2.48
CA GLY A 91 -18.11 -7.89 3.87
C GLY A 91 -17.37 -9.05 4.55
N GLN A 92 -16.95 -10.09 3.80
CA GLN A 92 -16.12 -11.16 4.38
C GLN A 92 -14.73 -10.62 4.66
N GLU A 93 -14.24 -10.82 5.88
CA GLU A 93 -12.87 -10.51 6.25
C GLU A 93 -11.92 -11.45 5.50
N VAL A 94 -10.87 -10.89 4.90
CA VAL A 94 -9.80 -11.64 4.24
C VAL A 94 -8.45 -11.47 4.91
N ALA A 95 -8.26 -10.38 5.66
CA ALA A 95 -7.09 -10.19 6.49
C ALA A 95 -7.33 -9.16 7.60
N LEU A 96 -6.59 -9.35 8.69
CA LEU A 96 -6.46 -8.41 9.79
C LEU A 96 -5.02 -7.93 9.89
N ILE A 97 -4.81 -6.62 9.85
CA ILE A 97 -3.49 -6.01 10.00
C ILE A 97 -3.40 -5.37 11.39
N THR A 98 -2.58 -5.97 12.25
CA THR A 98 -2.31 -5.47 13.60
C THR A 98 -1.00 -4.73 13.63
N ARG A 99 -0.99 -3.56 14.27
CA ARG A 99 0.18 -2.68 14.36
C ARG A 99 0.73 -2.68 15.79
N GLY A 100 2.05 -2.63 15.90
CA GLY A 100 2.78 -2.62 17.17
C GLY A 100 4.23 -2.20 16.95
N LEU A 101 5.16 -2.78 17.72
CA LEU A 101 6.60 -2.61 17.46
C LEU A 101 6.99 -3.06 16.04
N VAL A 102 6.31 -4.12 15.59
CA VAL A 102 6.29 -4.61 14.22
C VAL A 102 4.83 -4.83 13.86
N SER A 103 4.47 -4.66 12.59
CA SER A 103 3.12 -4.93 12.13
C SER A 103 3.01 -6.33 11.55
N THR A 104 1.84 -6.94 11.68
CA THR A 104 1.54 -8.28 11.18
C THR A 104 0.23 -8.27 10.41
N ALA A 105 0.20 -8.94 9.27
CA ALA A 105 -1.04 -9.27 8.57
C ALA A 105 -1.35 -10.75 8.80
N SER A 106 -2.58 -11.05 9.23
CA SER A 106 -3.06 -12.40 9.50
C SER A 106 -4.33 -12.70 8.73
N ALA A 107 -4.54 -13.95 8.36
CA ALA A 107 -5.80 -14.45 7.82
C ALA A 107 -6.88 -14.50 8.93
N PRO A 108 -8.17 -14.65 8.58
CA PRO A 108 -9.27 -14.68 9.56
C PRO A 108 -9.18 -15.84 10.57
N ASP A 109 -8.49 -16.92 10.22
CA ASP A 109 -8.23 -18.05 11.11
C ASP A 109 -7.08 -17.81 12.10
N GLY A 110 -6.45 -16.63 12.04
CA GLY A 110 -5.32 -16.23 12.88
C GLY A 110 -3.95 -16.60 12.30
N THR A 111 -3.88 -17.28 11.15
CA THR A 111 -2.61 -17.62 10.50
C THR A 111 -1.86 -16.35 10.08
N GLU A 112 -0.63 -16.17 10.56
CA GLU A 112 0.22 -15.05 10.14
C GLU A 112 0.60 -15.21 8.67
N LEU A 113 0.22 -14.23 7.85
CA LEU A 113 0.55 -14.17 6.43
C LEU A 113 1.87 -13.42 6.23
N PHE A 114 2.00 -12.26 6.88
CA PHE A 114 3.16 -11.40 6.76
C PHE A 114 3.52 -10.73 8.08
N ARG A 115 4.81 -10.44 8.22
CA ARG A 115 5.35 -9.52 9.21
C ARG A 115 6.20 -8.45 8.55
N PHE A 116 5.98 -7.22 8.99
CA PHE A 116 6.64 -6.01 8.50
C PHE A 116 7.65 -5.53 9.55
N LEU A 117 8.91 -5.46 9.14
CA LEU A 117 10.03 -5.15 10.01
C LEU A 117 10.76 -3.91 9.49
N PRO A 118 11.39 -3.10 10.35
CA PRO A 118 12.35 -2.11 9.88
C PRO A 118 13.45 -2.78 9.06
N ALA A 119 13.92 -2.15 7.98
CA ALA A 119 15.08 -2.64 7.24
C ALA A 119 16.39 -2.09 7.85
N PRO A 120 17.12 -2.84 8.70
CA PRO A 120 18.26 -2.30 9.45
C PRO A 120 19.45 -1.93 8.55
N ALA A 121 19.53 -2.51 7.35
CA ALA A 121 20.58 -2.23 6.39
C ALA A 121 20.34 -0.92 5.60
N HIS A 122 19.19 -0.28 5.76
CA HIS A 122 18.83 0.96 5.10
C HIS A 122 18.86 2.12 6.10
N PRO A 123 19.59 3.20 5.82
CA PRO A 123 19.54 4.41 6.65
C PRO A 123 18.10 4.91 6.77
N LYS A 124 17.72 5.37 7.96
CA LYS A 124 16.44 6.09 8.13
C LYS A 124 16.59 7.44 7.44
N THR A 125 15.82 7.69 6.39
CA THR A 125 15.78 8.99 5.71
C THR A 125 14.42 9.63 5.93
N PRO A 126 14.32 10.97 5.91
CA PRO A 126 13.02 11.63 5.90
C PRO A 126 12.26 11.41 4.57
N SER A 127 12.94 10.84 3.57
CA SER A 127 12.51 10.78 2.18
C SER A 127 11.83 9.45 1.84
N ALA A 128 12.23 8.34 2.49
CA ALA A 128 11.55 7.06 2.41
C ALA A 128 11.67 6.23 3.70
N TYR A 129 10.68 5.36 3.94
CA TYR A 129 10.79 4.27 4.91
C TYR A 129 10.93 2.93 4.19
N HIS A 130 11.86 2.10 4.65
CA HIS A 130 12.13 0.79 4.08
C HIS A 130 11.71 -0.31 5.05
N LEU A 131 10.77 -1.16 4.63
CA LEU A 131 10.24 -2.26 5.42
C LEU A 131 10.60 -3.60 4.79
N LEU A 132 11.16 -4.51 5.59
CA LEU A 132 11.31 -5.91 5.19
C LEU A 132 9.98 -6.62 5.39
N ILE A 133 9.61 -7.43 4.40
CA ILE A 133 8.43 -8.28 4.45
C ILE A 133 8.91 -9.71 4.64
N THR A 134 8.40 -10.37 5.67
CA THR A 134 8.66 -11.79 5.92
C THR A 134 7.37 -12.58 5.95
N ALA A 135 7.43 -13.83 5.51
CA ALA A 135 6.35 -14.81 5.64
C ALA A 135 6.95 -16.13 6.13
N ALA A 136 6.37 -16.71 7.18
CA ALA A 136 6.93 -17.89 7.88
C ALA A 136 8.42 -17.71 8.25
N GLY A 137 8.80 -16.50 8.69
CA GLY A 137 10.17 -16.16 9.10
C GLY A 137 11.18 -16.01 7.96
N GLN A 138 10.77 -16.18 6.70
CA GLN A 138 11.63 -15.99 5.52
C GLN A 138 11.32 -14.66 4.85
N ARG A 139 12.36 -13.97 4.38
CA ARG A 139 12.21 -12.74 3.58
C ARG A 139 11.47 -13.06 2.28
N VAL A 140 10.47 -12.25 1.95
CA VAL A 140 9.69 -12.38 0.71
C VAL A 140 9.76 -11.13 -0.15
N GLY A 141 10.18 -10.01 0.42
CA GLY A 141 10.29 -8.76 -0.32
C GLY A 141 10.56 -7.56 0.59
N VAL A 142 10.43 -6.39 -0.03
CA VAL A 142 10.60 -5.08 0.59
C VAL A 142 9.42 -4.19 0.20
N LEU A 143 8.94 -3.41 1.15
CA LEU A 143 8.01 -2.30 0.90
C LEU A 143 8.73 -0.98 1.22
N ASP A 144 8.88 -0.15 0.21
CA ASP A 144 9.35 1.22 0.34
C ASP A 144 8.13 2.16 0.41
N VAL A 145 8.08 3.00 1.43
CA VAL A 145 7.06 4.04 1.62
C VAL A 145 7.70 5.37 1.27
N ILE A 146 7.27 5.97 0.16
CA ILE A 146 7.95 7.08 -0.48
C ILE A 146 7.28 8.39 -0.07
N ARG A 147 8.04 9.33 0.49
CA ARG A 147 7.51 10.60 1.00
C ARG A 147 7.75 11.78 0.06
N ASN A 148 8.75 11.69 -0.80
CA ASN A 148 9.11 12.73 -1.77
C ASN A 148 9.89 12.14 -2.96
N CYS A 149 10.30 12.99 -3.91
CA CYS A 149 11.09 12.57 -5.07
C CYS A 149 12.44 11.94 -4.70
N GLU A 150 13.11 12.42 -3.65
CA GLU A 150 14.38 11.84 -3.19
C GLU A 150 14.20 10.40 -2.73
N GLY A 151 13.12 10.11 -2.00
CA GLY A 151 12.79 8.77 -1.54
C GLY A 151 12.51 7.79 -2.69
N LEU A 152 11.94 8.29 -3.80
CA LEU A 152 11.76 7.48 -5.00
C LEU A 152 13.13 7.09 -5.60
N VAL A 153 14.06 8.05 -5.68
CA VAL A 153 15.42 7.79 -6.18
C VAL A 153 16.12 6.76 -5.29
N GLU A 154 15.99 6.89 -3.97
CA GLU A 154 16.51 5.92 -2.99
C GLU A 154 15.90 4.51 -3.17
N ALA A 155 14.60 4.41 -3.43
CA ALA A 155 13.86 3.15 -3.53
C ALA A 155 14.07 2.40 -4.87
N CYS A 156 14.13 3.12 -5.99
CA CYS A 156 14.18 2.49 -7.32
C CYS A 156 15.56 1.95 -7.68
N ARG A 157 16.66 2.51 -7.11
CA ARG A 157 18.08 2.12 -7.28
C ARG A 157 18.64 2.05 -8.73
N GLU A 158 17.82 1.84 -9.77
CA GLU A 158 18.18 1.89 -11.18
C GLU A 158 17.01 2.44 -12.03
N ASP A 159 17.38 3.29 -12.99
CA ASP A 159 16.61 3.96 -14.06
C ASP A 159 15.36 4.78 -13.67
N HIS A 160 15.58 6.07 -13.38
CA HIS A 160 14.57 7.07 -13.03
C HIS A 160 13.89 7.72 -14.25
N SER A 161 14.07 7.16 -15.45
CA SER A 161 13.56 7.76 -16.68
C SER A 161 12.08 7.43 -16.94
N ASP A 162 11.37 6.75 -16.02
CA ASP A 162 9.94 6.51 -16.21
C ASP A 162 9.15 7.81 -16.00
N PRO A 163 8.55 8.40 -17.06
CA PRO A 163 7.78 9.63 -16.96
C PRO A 163 6.54 9.51 -16.06
N TRP A 164 6.17 8.29 -15.65
CA TRP A 164 5.14 8.04 -14.65
C TRP A 164 5.41 8.76 -13.32
N TRP A 165 6.67 8.91 -12.94
CA TRP A 165 7.05 9.58 -11.70
C TRP A 165 7.45 11.05 -11.88
N GLU A 166 7.68 11.51 -13.11
CA GLU A 166 8.04 12.90 -13.44
C GLU A 166 7.00 13.93 -12.94
N HIS A 167 5.78 13.49 -12.65
CA HIS A 167 4.70 14.35 -12.16
C HIS A 167 4.53 14.37 -10.63
N ILE A 168 5.43 13.77 -9.83
CA ILE A 168 5.50 14.07 -8.37
C ILE A 168 5.82 15.56 -8.11
N VAL A 169 6.21 16.30 -9.16
CA VAL A 169 6.56 17.73 -9.15
C VAL A 169 5.41 18.66 -8.70
N LYS A 170 4.14 18.22 -8.71
CA LYS A 170 3.08 18.95 -8.00
C LYS A 170 3.02 18.49 -6.55
N PRO A 171 3.20 19.38 -5.56
CA PRO A 171 3.07 19.02 -4.16
C PRO A 171 1.63 18.59 -3.90
N VAL A 172 1.39 17.29 -3.86
CA VAL A 172 0.23 16.73 -3.18
C VAL A 172 0.50 16.98 -1.70
N ALA A 173 -0.40 17.66 -0.99
CA ALA A 173 -0.22 18.03 0.42
C ALA A 173 -0.40 16.81 1.36
N VAL A 174 0.26 15.71 1.05
CA VAL A 174 0.19 14.43 1.75
C VAL A 174 1.59 13.97 2.15
N PRO A 175 1.73 13.30 3.30
CA PRO A 175 3.04 12.91 3.82
C PRO A 175 3.66 11.70 3.10
N VAL A 176 2.91 10.99 2.25
CA VAL A 176 3.34 9.85 1.43
C VAL A 176 2.87 10.06 0.00
N VAL A 177 3.79 10.04 -0.96
CA VAL A 177 3.52 10.24 -2.40
C VAL A 177 3.37 8.92 -3.17
N GLY A 178 3.76 7.80 -2.56
CA GLY A 178 3.63 6.49 -3.16
C GLY A 178 4.28 5.37 -2.35
N THR A 179 4.27 4.18 -2.92
CA THR A 179 4.93 2.99 -2.37
C THR A 179 5.57 2.18 -3.49
N ARG A 180 6.62 1.43 -3.16
CA ARG A 180 7.22 0.44 -4.05
C ARG A 180 7.33 -0.90 -3.33
N LEU A 181 6.70 -1.92 -3.90
CA LEU A 181 6.69 -3.28 -3.40
C LEU A 181 7.56 -4.14 -4.30
N ALA A 182 8.68 -4.64 -3.79
CA ALA A 182 9.58 -5.54 -4.52
C ALA A 182 9.54 -6.93 -3.88
N LEU A 183 9.03 -7.92 -4.60
CA LEU A 183 8.90 -9.30 -4.17
C LEU A 183 10.03 -10.16 -4.75
N GLU A 184 10.67 -10.93 -3.90
CA GLU A 184 11.81 -11.78 -4.25
C GLU A 184 11.41 -13.16 -4.75
N ARG A 185 10.13 -13.52 -4.55
CA ARG A 185 9.55 -14.77 -5.01
C ARG A 185 8.08 -14.56 -5.39
N PRO A 186 7.52 -15.43 -6.25
CA PRO A 186 6.09 -15.45 -6.50
C PRO A 186 5.29 -15.67 -5.21
N LEU A 187 4.17 -14.95 -5.08
CA LEU A 187 3.19 -15.10 -4.02
C LEU A 187 1.83 -15.43 -4.66
N GLY A 188 0.91 -16.02 -3.88
CA GLY A 188 -0.45 -16.26 -4.37
C GLY A 188 -1.25 -14.96 -4.54
N ASP A 189 -2.34 -15.00 -5.31
CA ASP A 189 -3.13 -13.80 -5.63
C ASP A 189 -3.64 -13.08 -4.37
N LEU A 190 -4.17 -13.83 -3.40
CA LEU A 190 -4.64 -13.26 -2.13
C LEU A 190 -3.50 -12.57 -1.36
N GLN A 191 -2.31 -13.18 -1.37
CA GLN A 191 -1.13 -12.61 -0.71
C GLN A 191 -0.72 -11.29 -1.38
N VAL A 192 -0.72 -11.23 -2.71
CA VAL A 192 -0.46 -9.98 -3.44
C VAL A 192 -1.53 -8.94 -3.13
N GLN A 193 -2.81 -9.30 -3.15
CA GLN A 193 -3.92 -8.41 -2.83
C GLN A 193 -3.81 -7.80 -1.42
N ILE A 194 -3.41 -8.61 -0.43
CA ILE A 194 -3.18 -8.13 0.94
C ILE A 194 -2.00 -7.16 1.00
N LEU A 195 -0.92 -7.40 0.24
CA LEU A 195 0.20 -6.45 0.15
C LEU A 195 -0.19 -5.14 -0.56
N LEU A 196 -1.08 -5.19 -1.55
CA LEU A 196 -1.66 -3.98 -2.14
C LEU A 196 -2.50 -3.22 -1.09
N ALA A 197 -3.31 -3.92 -0.30
CA ALA A 197 -4.08 -3.32 0.79
C ALA A 197 -3.19 -2.67 1.85
N VAL A 198 -2.03 -3.28 2.17
CA VAL A 198 -1.00 -2.69 3.04
C VAL A 198 -0.46 -1.39 2.45
N CYS A 199 -0.19 -1.35 1.14
CA CYS A 199 0.25 -0.12 0.47
C CYS A 199 -0.81 0.98 0.60
N VAL A 200 -2.11 0.64 0.46
CA VAL A 200 -3.23 1.59 0.66
C VAL A 200 -3.28 2.09 2.11
N ASP A 201 -3.23 1.19 3.08
CA ASP A 201 -3.28 1.52 4.52
C ASP A 201 -2.12 2.43 4.93
N THR A 202 -0.96 2.24 4.30
CA THR A 202 0.24 3.03 4.59
C THR A 202 0.21 4.39 3.89
N ALA A 203 -0.12 4.45 2.60
CA ALA A 203 -0.03 5.66 1.79
C ALA A 203 -1.27 6.56 1.86
N ILE A 204 -2.48 5.99 1.88
CA ILE A 204 -3.73 6.74 2.03
C ILE A 204 -4.18 6.73 3.48
N GLY A 205 -4.11 5.57 4.16
CA GLY A 205 -4.51 5.44 5.56
C GLY A 205 -3.56 6.12 6.55
N LEU A 206 -2.36 6.49 6.10
CA LEU A 206 -1.30 7.14 6.88
C LEU A 206 -0.96 6.36 8.15
N ARG A 207 -0.87 5.04 8.04
CA ARG A 207 -0.65 4.16 9.17
C ARG A 207 0.83 3.80 9.30
N PRO A 208 1.44 4.02 10.48
CA PRO A 208 2.80 3.57 10.74
C PRO A 208 2.80 2.06 10.95
N TYR A 209 3.68 1.35 10.23
CA TYR A 209 3.82 -0.10 10.34
C TYR A 209 4.95 -0.51 11.29
N VAL A 210 5.84 0.42 11.60
CA VAL A 210 6.94 0.26 12.55
C VAL A 210 7.09 1.55 13.33
N ALA A 211 7.73 1.48 14.50
CA ALA A 211 7.92 2.64 15.38
C ALA A 211 8.68 3.78 14.69
N GLU A 212 9.52 3.47 13.70
CA GLU A 212 10.26 4.42 12.88
C GLU A 212 9.43 5.35 12.02
N MET A 213 8.17 5.03 11.78
CA MET A 213 7.29 5.77 10.88
C MET A 213 6.46 6.86 11.59
N VAL A 214 6.65 7.03 12.91
CA VAL A 214 5.93 7.98 13.76
C VAL A 214 6.72 9.28 13.94
#